data_AF-A0A7Y5V1E9-F1
#
_entry.id   AF-A0A7Y5V1E9-F1
#
_cell.length_a   1.000
_cell.length_b   1.000
_cell.length_c   1.000
_cell.angle_alpha   90.00
_cell.angle_beta   90.00
_cell.angle_gamma   90.00
#
_symmetry.space_group_name_H-M   'P 1'
#
loop_
_entity.id
_entity.type
_entity.pdbx_description
1 polymer ?
#
loop_
_entity_poly.entity_id
_entity_poly.type
_entity_poly.pdbx_seq_one_letter_code
_entity_poly.pdbx_strand_id
1 'polypeptide(L)'
;MADDLIGVLRSLANKWALKARDYARESKAEGVDAETAAYNRGYAEGFYRAATELAEAIKTQPAPVERPPAERPPVRAHPETPHPAEPNRNAGGRWNALPPTGSAPSAGSTGASSGRQGGDQPPPAAQAAVPPGTYEEIELSEVLIMLQYAGTIPRDLQPLPGNGFRAIFSRWENLTPPERQAKVVKMDFRVVILESGFTKDTRDPYIDFAFKRQRG
;
A
#
# COMPACT_ATOMS: atom_id res chain seq x y z
N MET A 1 2.02 16.30 15.36
CA MET A 1 1.47 16.69 14.05
C MET A 1 2.56 17.21 13.11
N ALA A 2 3.18 18.38 13.37
CA ALA A 2 4.24 18.90 12.49
C ALA A 2 5.52 18.03 12.52
N ASP A 3 5.94 17.57 13.70
CA ASP A 3 7.09 16.68 13.84
C ASP A 3 6.89 15.32 13.13
N ASP A 4 5.67 14.79 13.17
CA ASP A 4 5.32 13.55 12.48
C ASP A 4 5.44 13.70 10.96
N LEU A 5 4.98 14.84 10.41
CA LEU A 5 5.09 15.12 8.98
C LEU A 5 6.55 15.21 8.53
N ILE A 6 7.42 15.89 9.29
CA ILE A 6 8.85 15.96 8.99
C ILE A 6 9.48 14.56 9.01
N GLY A 7 9.09 13.71 9.97
CA GLY A 7 9.52 12.31 10.02
C GLY A 7 9.11 11.51 8.77
N VAL A 8 7.88 11.67 8.31
CA VAL A 8 7.37 11.03 7.08
C VAL A 8 8.13 11.52 5.84
N LEU A 9 8.37 12.83 5.72
CA LEU A 9 9.09 13.40 4.59
C LEU A 9 10.55 12.93 4.51
N ARG A 10 11.24 12.83 5.66
CA ARG A 10 12.60 12.25 5.71
C ARG A 10 12.60 10.78 5.30
N SER A 11 11.61 10.02 5.74
CA SER A 11 11.46 8.60 5.37
C SER A 11 11.21 8.44 3.86
N LEU A 12 10.42 9.35 3.26
CA LEU A 12 10.19 9.37 1.82
C LEU A 12 11.46 9.70 1.03
N ALA A 13 12.24 10.71 1.45
CA ALA A 13 13.51 11.06 0.82
C ALA A 13 14.49 9.88 0.83
N ASN A 14 14.62 9.18 1.97
CA ASN A 14 15.45 7.97 2.08
C ASN A 14 14.97 6.86 1.15
N LYS A 15 13.66 6.66 1.01
CA LYS A 15 13.08 5.66 0.10
C LYS A 15 13.41 5.96 -1.36
N TRP A 16 13.34 7.22 -1.79
CA TRP A 16 13.72 7.62 -3.14
C TRP A 16 15.22 7.47 -3.40
N ALA A 17 16.08 7.79 -2.42
CA ALA A 17 17.52 7.57 -2.54
C ALA A 17 17.88 6.08 -2.72
N LEU A 18 17.20 5.18 -2.00
CA LEU A 18 17.37 3.73 -2.18
C LEU A 18 16.91 3.26 -3.57
N LYS A 19 15.74 3.72 -4.05
CA LYS A 19 15.28 3.42 -5.40
C LYS A 19 16.26 3.90 -6.47
N ALA A 20 16.81 5.10 -6.32
CA ALA A 20 17.83 5.63 -7.23
C ALA A 20 19.05 4.70 -7.31
N ARG A 21 19.52 4.21 -6.16
CA ARG A 21 20.64 3.26 -6.09
C ARG A 21 20.30 1.93 -6.78
N ASP A 22 19.09 1.42 -6.58
CA ASP A 22 18.67 0.15 -7.17
C ASP A 22 18.61 0.25 -8.71
N TYR A 23 18.01 1.31 -9.26
CA TYR A 23 18.04 1.58 -10.71
C TYR A 23 19.47 1.79 -11.24
N ALA A 24 20.33 2.48 -10.48
CA ALA A 24 21.73 2.64 -10.85
C ALA A 24 22.48 1.30 -10.91
N ARG A 25 22.16 0.36 -9.99
CA ARG A 25 22.72 -1.00 -10.01
C ARG A 25 22.18 -1.80 -11.18
N GLU A 26 20.88 -1.76 -11.43
CA GLU A 26 20.22 -2.44 -12.55
C GLU A 26 20.72 -1.95 -13.91
N SER A 27 21.04 -0.65 -14.04
CA SER A 27 21.64 -0.10 -15.27
C SER A 27 23.04 -0.66 -15.59
N LYS A 28 23.70 -1.29 -14.61
CA LYS A 28 25.03 -1.90 -14.71
C LYS A 28 24.99 -3.42 -14.65
N ALA A 29 23.80 -4.02 -14.57
CA ALA A 29 23.67 -5.46 -14.52
C ALA A 29 24.10 -6.09 -15.85
N GLU A 30 24.75 -7.25 -15.77
CA GLU A 30 25.21 -7.98 -16.94
C GLU A 30 24.00 -8.50 -17.74
N GLY A 31 24.07 -8.40 -19.08
CA GLY A 31 22.99 -8.83 -19.97
C GLY A 31 21.84 -7.81 -20.16
N VAL A 32 21.94 -6.61 -19.60
CA VAL A 32 20.98 -5.52 -19.85
C VAL A 32 21.33 -4.83 -21.18
N ASP A 33 20.32 -4.66 -22.03
CA ASP A 33 20.44 -3.92 -23.29
C ASP A 33 20.80 -2.43 -23.05
N ALA A 34 21.50 -1.82 -24.01
CA ALA A 34 21.97 -0.44 -23.93
C ALA A 34 20.83 0.57 -23.75
N GLU A 35 19.67 0.36 -24.38
CA GLU A 35 18.51 1.24 -24.23
C GLU A 35 17.93 1.14 -22.82
N THR A 36 17.78 -0.09 -22.31
CA THR A 36 17.30 -0.33 -20.93
C THR A 36 18.28 0.24 -19.90
N ALA A 37 19.59 0.12 -20.13
CA ALA A 37 20.61 0.68 -19.26
C ALA A 37 20.59 2.22 -19.25
N ALA A 38 20.34 2.87 -20.39
CA ALA A 38 20.18 4.32 -20.48
C ALA A 38 18.90 4.79 -19.78
N TYR A 39 17.79 4.08 -19.98
CA TYR A 39 16.53 4.34 -19.30
C TYR A 39 16.67 4.26 -17.77
N ASN A 40 17.26 3.18 -17.26
CA ASN A 40 17.48 2.99 -15.82
C ASN A 40 18.41 4.05 -15.23
N ARG A 41 19.42 4.51 -15.98
CA ARG A 41 20.26 5.65 -15.57
C ARG A 41 19.43 6.93 -15.42
N GLY A 42 18.56 7.24 -16.38
CA GLY A 42 17.67 8.40 -16.29
C GLY A 42 16.75 8.35 -15.06
N TYR A 43 16.19 7.17 -14.75
CA TYR A 43 15.39 6.99 -13.53
C TYR A 43 16.20 7.15 -12.25
N ALA A 44 17.41 6.58 -12.22
CA ALA A 44 18.30 6.71 -11.07
C ALA A 44 18.61 8.19 -10.79
N GLU A 45 18.95 8.96 -11.82
CA GLU A 45 19.20 10.40 -11.71
C GLU A 45 17.96 11.17 -11.26
N GLY A 46 16.78 10.88 -11.82
CA GLY A 46 15.53 11.52 -11.45
C GLY A 46 15.15 11.29 -9.98
N PHE A 47 15.22 10.04 -9.50
CA PHE A 47 14.94 9.72 -8.10
C PHE A 47 15.98 10.32 -7.15
N TYR A 48 17.26 10.33 -7.53
CA TYR A 48 18.32 10.90 -6.70
C TYR A 48 18.16 12.41 -6.56
N ARG A 49 17.85 13.11 -7.67
CA ARG A 49 17.59 14.55 -7.67
C ARG A 49 16.38 14.89 -6.80
N ALA A 50 15.26 14.18 -6.97
CA ALA A 50 14.05 14.39 -6.17
C ALA A 50 14.28 14.15 -4.67
N ALA A 51 15.05 13.11 -4.31
CA ALA A 51 15.42 12.84 -2.93
C ALA A 51 16.27 13.97 -2.33
N THR A 52 17.22 14.51 -3.10
CA THR A 52 18.11 15.59 -2.68
C THR A 52 17.36 16.90 -2.51
N GLU A 53 16.52 17.28 -3.48
CA GLU A 53 15.69 18.49 -3.41
C GLU A 53 14.72 18.42 -2.23
N LEU A 54 14.10 17.26 -1.97
CA LEU A 54 13.23 17.07 -0.81
C LEU A 54 14.01 17.18 0.50
N ALA A 55 15.20 16.58 0.59
CA ALA A 55 16.04 16.67 1.77
C ALA A 55 16.49 18.11 2.04
N GLU A 56 16.76 18.90 1.00
CA GLU A 56 17.06 20.32 1.11
C GLU A 56 15.84 21.14 1.55
N ALA A 57 14.67 20.89 0.98
CA ALA A 57 13.43 21.54 1.38
C ALA A 57 13.09 21.31 2.87
N ILE A 58 13.37 20.11 3.39
CA ILE A 58 13.20 19.78 4.81
C ILE A 58 14.16 20.60 5.70
N LYS A 59 15.39 20.89 5.22
CA LYS A 59 16.36 21.70 5.98
C LYS A 59 15.98 23.18 6.00
N THR A 60 15.33 23.66 4.95
CA THR A 60 14.89 25.06 4.82
C THR A 60 13.59 25.34 5.58
N GLN A 61 12.85 24.32 6.01
CA GLN A 61 11.71 24.54 6.89
C GLN A 61 12.19 25.21 8.19
N PRO A 62 11.69 26.42 8.52
CA PRO A 62 12.07 27.09 9.74
C PRO A 62 11.70 26.19 10.91
N ALA A 63 12.63 26.03 11.85
CA ALA A 63 12.35 25.36 13.11
C ALA A 63 11.06 25.98 13.68
N PRO A 64 10.13 25.18 14.23
CA PRO A 64 8.92 25.70 14.83
C PRO A 64 9.31 26.84 15.76
N VAL A 65 8.80 28.04 15.49
CA VAL A 65 9.11 29.23 16.28
C VAL A 65 8.84 28.86 17.73
N GLU A 66 9.90 28.68 18.53
CA GLU A 66 9.77 28.42 19.95
C GLU A 66 8.92 29.56 20.48
N ARG A 67 7.69 29.22 20.87
CA ARG A 67 6.79 30.20 21.47
C ARG A 67 7.57 30.73 22.67
N PRO A 68 7.90 32.04 22.73
CA PRO A 68 8.70 32.58 23.82
C PRO A 68 8.05 32.13 25.12
N PRO A 69 8.86 31.70 26.11
CA PRO A 69 8.36 31.06 27.31
C PRO A 69 7.25 31.93 27.88
N ALA A 70 6.02 31.42 27.82
CA ALA A 70 4.87 32.10 28.39
C ALA A 70 5.25 32.42 29.84
N GLU A 71 5.24 33.71 30.17
CA GLU A 71 5.56 34.25 31.48
C GLU A 71 4.82 33.41 32.52
N ARG A 72 5.53 32.48 33.17
CA ARG A 72 4.92 31.56 34.12
C ARG A 72 4.38 32.42 35.26
N PRO A 73 3.08 32.37 35.58
CA PRO A 73 2.61 32.98 36.81
C PRO A 73 3.42 32.41 37.99
N PRO A 74 3.73 33.22 39.01
CA PRO A 74 4.63 32.84 40.10
C PRO A 74 4.16 31.55 40.74
N VAL A 75 4.97 30.50 40.57
CA VAL A 75 4.77 29.19 41.17
C VAL A 75 4.92 29.38 42.68
N ARG A 76 3.83 29.20 43.44
CA ARG A 76 3.89 29.06 44.89
C ARG A 76 4.81 27.89 45.22
N ALA A 77 5.87 28.17 45.97
CA ALA A 77 6.86 27.21 46.42
C ALA A 77 6.18 26.03 47.13
N HIS A 78 6.20 24.86 46.50
CA HIS A 78 6.01 23.59 47.19
C HIS A 78 7.39 22.99 47.51
N PRO A 79 7.62 22.50 48.73
CA PRO A 79 8.91 21.97 49.16
C PRO A 79 9.29 20.72 48.36
N GLU A 80 10.51 20.76 47.81
CA GLU A 80 11.19 19.67 47.10
C GLU A 80 11.28 18.41 47.96
N THR A 81 10.92 17.28 47.37
CA THR A 81 11.27 15.95 47.89
C THR A 81 12.40 15.40 47.02
N PRO A 82 13.57 15.04 47.59
CA PRO A 82 14.69 14.53 46.81
C PRO A 82 14.43 13.09 46.34
N HIS A 83 14.40 12.89 45.03
CA HIS A 83 14.41 11.55 44.42
C HIS A 83 15.86 11.11 44.15
N PRO A 84 16.24 9.86 44.48
CA PRO A 84 17.57 9.32 44.22
C PRO A 84 17.78 8.99 42.73
N ALA A 85 19.01 9.19 42.28
CA ALA A 85 19.47 8.99 40.91
C ALA A 85 19.45 7.51 40.49
N GLU A 86 18.77 7.20 39.39
CA GLU A 86 18.94 5.93 38.67
C GLU A 86 20.07 6.02 37.64
N PRO A 87 20.97 5.03 37.57
CA PRO A 87 22.03 4.98 36.56
C PRO A 87 21.50 4.49 35.20
N ASN A 88 21.68 5.35 34.21
CA ASN A 88 21.45 5.09 32.79
C ASN A 88 22.32 3.91 32.29
N ARG A 89 21.68 2.76 32.07
CA ARG A 89 22.25 1.61 31.33
C ARG A 89 21.44 1.42 30.05
N ASN A 90 21.89 2.01 28.94
CA ASN A 90 21.61 1.40 27.64
C ASN A 90 22.72 1.69 26.63
N ALA A 91 23.76 0.87 26.72
CA ALA A 91 24.79 0.71 25.71
C ALA A 91 24.54 -0.61 24.95
N GLY A 92 24.51 -0.55 23.62
CA GLY A 92 24.80 -1.71 22.77
C GLY A 92 23.60 -2.55 22.33
N GLY A 93 22.91 -2.12 21.27
CA GLY A 93 21.91 -2.90 20.56
C GLY A 93 22.27 -3.09 19.08
N ARG A 94 23.12 -4.08 18.84
CA ARG A 94 23.56 -4.67 17.56
C ARG A 94 22.53 -4.61 16.41
N TRP A 95 23.02 -4.20 15.25
CA TRP A 95 22.40 -4.33 13.93
C TRP A 95 22.15 -5.80 13.57
N ASN A 96 20.88 -6.19 13.43
CA ASN A 96 20.51 -7.47 12.82
C ASN A 96 20.49 -7.32 11.30
N ALA A 97 21.39 -8.05 10.64
CA ALA A 97 21.41 -8.24 9.19
C ALA A 97 20.21 -9.09 8.73
N LEU A 98 19.48 -8.61 7.73
CA LEU A 98 18.48 -9.39 7.01
C LEU A 98 19.18 -10.32 6.00
N PRO A 99 18.69 -11.56 5.81
CA PRO A 99 19.23 -12.49 4.82
C PRO A 99 18.88 -12.08 3.37
N PRO A 100 19.69 -12.46 2.37
CA PRO A 100 19.37 -12.25 0.97
C PRO A 100 18.26 -13.20 0.52
N THR A 101 17.08 -12.67 0.18
CA THR A 101 16.07 -13.41 -0.59
C THR A 101 16.53 -13.52 -2.03
N GLY A 102 16.91 -14.74 -2.40
CA GLY A 102 17.31 -15.12 -3.75
C GLY A 102 16.17 -15.07 -4.77
N SER A 103 16.61 -14.89 -6.01
CA SER A 103 15.88 -14.78 -7.27
C SER A 103 15.03 -16.00 -7.63
N ALA A 104 13.96 -15.77 -8.41
CA ALA A 104 13.71 -16.57 -9.61
C ALA A 104 12.88 -15.76 -10.64
N PRO A 105 13.15 -15.93 -11.96
CA PRO A 105 12.53 -15.19 -13.05
C PRO A 105 11.24 -15.89 -13.52
N SER A 106 10.31 -15.15 -14.11
CA SER A 106 9.31 -15.72 -15.01
C SER A 106 9.42 -15.06 -16.36
N ALA A 107 9.68 -15.92 -17.34
CA ALA A 107 9.92 -15.63 -18.73
C ALA A 107 8.68 -15.04 -19.42
N GLY A 108 8.95 -14.33 -20.51
CA GLY A 108 7.96 -13.67 -21.33
C GLY A 108 6.99 -14.62 -22.03
N SER A 109 5.89 -14.02 -22.47
CA SER A 109 5.00 -14.57 -23.49
C SER A 109 4.53 -13.43 -24.37
N THR A 110 5.29 -13.18 -25.44
CA THR A 110 4.85 -12.43 -26.61
C THR A 110 3.93 -13.35 -27.40
N GLY A 111 2.64 -13.05 -27.43
CA GLY A 111 1.64 -13.79 -28.20
C GLY A 111 0.68 -12.83 -28.88
N ALA A 112 0.99 -12.49 -30.12
CA ALA A 112 0.02 -11.91 -31.04
C ALA A 112 -0.99 -12.99 -31.45
N SER A 113 -2.28 -12.69 -31.32
CA SER A 113 -3.34 -13.46 -31.98
C SER A 113 -4.52 -12.55 -32.30
N SER A 114 -4.52 -12.02 -33.52
CA SER A 114 -5.71 -11.65 -34.26
C SER A 114 -6.57 -12.90 -34.49
N GLY A 115 -7.85 -12.87 -34.16
CA GLY A 115 -8.76 -13.96 -34.46
C GLY A 115 -10.17 -13.72 -33.95
N ARG A 116 -11.03 -13.17 -34.81
CA ARG A 116 -12.48 -13.19 -34.65
C ARG A 116 -12.96 -14.64 -34.48
N GLN A 117 -13.69 -14.93 -33.42
CA GLN A 117 -14.60 -16.06 -33.36
C GLN A 117 -15.86 -15.65 -32.60
N GLY A 118 -16.91 -15.34 -33.35
CA GLY A 118 -18.27 -15.37 -32.85
C GLY A 118 -18.63 -16.83 -32.64
N GLY A 119 -18.74 -17.23 -31.38
CA GLY A 119 -19.30 -18.49 -30.96
C GLY A 119 -20.37 -18.20 -29.92
N ASP A 120 -21.55 -18.75 -30.13
CA ASP A 120 -22.65 -18.85 -29.18
C ASP A 120 -22.13 -19.36 -27.83
N GLN A 121 -21.69 -18.45 -26.97
CA GLN A 121 -21.43 -18.74 -25.58
C GLN A 121 -22.82 -18.88 -24.93
N PRO A 122 -23.19 -20.08 -24.43
CA PRO A 122 -24.44 -20.23 -23.71
C PRO A 122 -24.46 -19.18 -22.58
N PRO A 123 -25.61 -18.51 -22.34
CA PRO A 123 -25.70 -17.47 -21.34
C PRO A 123 -25.14 -18.01 -20.02
N PRO A 124 -24.21 -17.30 -19.37
CA PRO A 124 -23.69 -17.73 -18.08
C PRO A 124 -24.88 -18.02 -17.19
N ALA A 125 -24.93 -19.25 -16.66
CA ALA A 125 -25.99 -19.69 -15.77
C ALA A 125 -26.18 -18.59 -14.72
N ALA A 126 -27.38 -17.98 -14.71
CA ALA A 126 -27.71 -16.91 -13.80
C ALA A 126 -27.34 -17.37 -12.39
N GLN A 127 -26.27 -16.79 -11.83
CA GLN A 127 -25.90 -17.03 -10.44
C GLN A 127 -27.13 -16.68 -9.63
N ALA A 128 -27.70 -17.69 -8.97
CA ALA A 128 -28.89 -17.55 -8.17
C ALA A 128 -28.64 -16.41 -7.17
N ALA A 129 -29.41 -15.33 -7.31
CA ALA A 129 -29.33 -14.18 -6.44
C ALA A 129 -29.41 -14.68 -5.00
N VAL A 130 -28.31 -14.56 -4.27
CA VAL A 130 -28.24 -14.98 -2.87
C VAL A 130 -29.33 -14.22 -2.13
N PRO A 131 -30.23 -14.91 -1.40
CA PRO A 131 -31.36 -14.25 -0.76
C PRO A 131 -30.83 -13.12 0.15
N PRO A 132 -31.39 -11.91 0.06
CA PRO A 132 -31.01 -10.77 0.89
C PRO A 132 -31.38 -11.11 2.34
N GLY A 133 -30.42 -11.63 3.08
CA GLY A 133 -30.74 -12.27 4.34
C GLY A 133 -29.50 -12.65 5.11
N THR A 134 -28.96 -11.65 5.82
CA THR A 134 -27.99 -11.79 6.92
C THR A 134 -26.51 -11.76 6.55
N TYR A 135 -26.08 -10.65 5.93
CA TYR A 135 -24.65 -10.31 5.90
C TYR A 135 -24.23 -9.64 7.22
N GLU A 136 -23.04 -9.98 7.68
CA GLU A 136 -22.42 -9.40 8.87
C GLU A 136 -22.01 -7.95 8.58
N GLU A 137 -22.29 -7.06 9.54
CA GLU A 137 -21.80 -5.69 9.47
C GLU A 137 -20.34 -5.67 9.90
N ILE A 138 -19.46 -5.26 8.99
CA ILE A 138 -18.02 -5.10 9.23
C ILE A 138 -17.67 -3.64 8.97
N GLU A 139 -16.77 -3.06 9.76
CA GLU A 139 -16.33 -1.70 9.53
C GLU A 139 -15.50 -1.58 8.23
N LEU A 140 -15.69 -0.48 7.49
CA LEU A 140 -14.97 -0.21 6.24
C LEU A 140 -13.44 -0.24 6.41
N SER A 141 -12.94 0.25 7.55
CA SER A 141 -11.53 0.25 7.95
C SER A 141 -10.97 -1.17 8.05
N GLU A 142 -11.73 -2.09 8.64
CA GLU A 142 -11.36 -3.49 8.81
C GLU A 142 -11.31 -4.21 7.46
N VAL A 143 -12.30 -3.98 6.59
CA VAL A 143 -12.33 -4.53 5.23
C VAL A 143 -11.09 -4.09 4.43
N LEU A 144 -10.69 -2.82 4.56
CA LEU A 144 -9.49 -2.31 3.89
C LEU A 144 -8.21 -3.01 4.36
N ILE A 145 -8.08 -3.23 5.68
CA ILE A 145 -6.94 -3.96 6.28
C ILE A 145 -6.92 -5.41 5.79
N MET A 146 -8.08 -6.08 5.74
CA MET A 146 -8.19 -7.46 5.23
C MET A 146 -7.76 -7.57 3.77
N LEU A 147 -8.23 -6.67 2.90
CA LEU A 147 -7.84 -6.64 1.49
C LEU A 147 -6.34 -6.40 1.33
N GLN A 148 -5.77 -5.47 2.11
CA GLN A 148 -4.34 -5.20 2.12
C GLN A 148 -3.53 -6.43 2.54
N TYR A 149 -3.98 -7.15 3.57
CA TYR A 149 -3.34 -8.39 4.02
C TYR A 149 -3.41 -9.51 2.97
N ALA A 150 -4.49 -9.57 2.20
CA ALA A 150 -4.63 -10.47 1.05
C ALA A 150 -3.70 -10.10 -0.13
N GLY A 151 -2.97 -8.99 -0.04
CA GLY A 151 -2.08 -8.52 -1.09
C GLY A 151 -2.85 -7.99 -2.31
N THR A 152 -4.01 -7.39 -2.08
CA THR A 152 -4.78 -6.60 -3.06
C THR A 152 -5.00 -5.22 -2.48
N ILE A 153 -4.84 -4.16 -3.28
CA ILE A 153 -5.04 -2.81 -2.78
C ILE A 153 -6.12 -2.17 -3.65
N PRO A 154 -7.39 -2.12 -3.21
CA PRO A 154 -8.41 -1.43 -3.96
C PRO A 154 -8.04 0.05 -4.07
N ARG A 155 -8.34 0.63 -5.22
CA ARG A 155 -8.22 2.08 -5.44
C ARG A 155 -9.30 2.83 -4.67
N ASP A 156 -10.49 2.26 -4.64
CA ASP A 156 -11.66 2.80 -3.95
C ASP A 156 -12.49 1.66 -3.36
N LEU A 157 -13.11 1.90 -2.21
CA LEU A 157 -13.95 0.94 -1.50
C LEU A 157 -15.23 1.63 -1.06
N GLN A 158 -16.35 1.22 -1.66
CA GLN A 158 -17.66 1.86 -1.45
C GLN A 158 -18.60 0.91 -0.72
N PRO A 159 -19.26 1.34 0.38
CA PRO A 159 -20.29 0.52 1.01
C PRO A 159 -21.54 0.43 0.12
N LEU A 160 -22.14 -0.76 0.08
CA LEU A 160 -23.39 -1.04 -0.63
C LEU A 160 -24.54 -1.27 0.36
N PRO A 161 -25.81 -1.07 -0.06
CA PRO A 161 -26.96 -1.44 0.75
C PRO A 161 -26.92 -2.92 1.14
N GLY A 162 -27.28 -3.22 2.40
CA GLY A 162 -27.31 -4.60 2.90
C GLY A 162 -25.95 -5.15 3.35
N ASN A 163 -25.06 -4.31 3.87
CA ASN A 163 -23.73 -4.68 4.41
C ASN A 163 -22.78 -5.30 3.36
N GLY A 164 -22.98 -4.95 2.09
CA GLY A 164 -22.04 -5.28 1.01
C GLY A 164 -20.98 -4.20 0.83
N PHE A 165 -19.94 -4.53 0.10
CA PHE A 165 -18.86 -3.62 -0.29
C PHE A 165 -18.55 -3.78 -1.77
N ARG A 166 -18.30 -2.66 -2.44
CA ARG A 166 -17.76 -2.60 -3.79
C ARG A 166 -16.31 -2.17 -3.73
N ALA A 167 -15.40 -3.09 -4.03
CA ALA A 167 -13.99 -2.77 -4.21
C ALA A 167 -13.70 -2.50 -5.68
N ILE A 168 -13.20 -1.30 -5.98
CA ILE A 168 -12.77 -0.89 -7.32
C ILE A 168 -11.25 -0.94 -7.34
N PHE A 169 -10.69 -1.68 -8.30
CA PHE A 169 -9.26 -1.93 -8.40
C PHE A 169 -8.69 -1.15 -9.58
N SER A 170 -7.42 -0.73 -9.48
CA SER A 170 -6.78 -0.06 -10.60
C SER A 170 -6.57 -1.05 -11.75
N ARG A 171 -6.86 -0.61 -12.98
CA ARG A 171 -6.46 -1.35 -14.20
C ARG A 171 -4.96 -1.66 -14.30
N TRP A 172 -4.12 -0.93 -13.56
CA TRP A 172 -2.66 -1.09 -13.54
C TRP A 172 -2.16 -2.16 -12.55
N GLU A 173 -3.07 -2.77 -11.80
CA GLU A 173 -2.73 -3.90 -10.96
C GLU A 173 -2.47 -5.14 -11.83
N ASN A 174 -1.32 -5.79 -11.66
CA ASN A 174 -0.91 -7.00 -12.39
C ASN A 174 -1.65 -8.26 -11.88
N LEU A 175 -2.96 -8.17 -11.65
CA LEU A 175 -3.80 -9.29 -11.25
C LEU A 175 -4.92 -9.48 -12.27
N THR A 176 -5.04 -10.69 -12.78
CA THR A 176 -6.18 -11.06 -13.63
C THR A 176 -7.47 -11.06 -12.80
N PRO A 177 -8.65 -10.85 -13.41
CA PRO A 177 -9.93 -10.90 -12.69
C PRO A 177 -10.13 -12.14 -11.80
N PRO A 178 -9.87 -13.39 -12.25
CA PRO A 178 -10.04 -14.57 -11.41
C PRO A 178 -9.03 -14.64 -10.26
N GLU A 179 -7.77 -14.25 -10.47
CA GLU A 179 -6.77 -14.20 -9.38
C GLU A 179 -7.16 -13.20 -8.30
N ARG A 180 -7.71 -12.05 -8.70
CA ARG A 180 -8.19 -11.03 -7.78
C ARG A 180 -9.36 -11.56 -6.95
N GLN A 181 -10.35 -12.18 -7.59
CA GLN A 181 -11.45 -12.83 -6.88
C GLN A 181 -10.95 -13.89 -5.91
N ALA A 182 -10.00 -14.73 -6.33
CA ALA A 182 -9.40 -15.76 -5.48
C ALA A 182 -8.70 -15.15 -4.24
N LYS A 183 -8.00 -14.01 -4.39
CA LYS A 183 -7.41 -13.30 -3.26
C LYS A 183 -8.46 -12.71 -2.31
N VAL A 184 -9.53 -12.12 -2.85
CA VAL A 184 -10.64 -11.57 -2.05
C VAL A 184 -11.34 -12.67 -1.25
N VAL A 185 -11.61 -13.83 -1.87
CA VAL A 185 -12.17 -14.99 -1.16
C VAL A 185 -11.20 -15.58 -0.15
N LYS A 186 -9.89 -15.56 -0.45
CA LYS A 186 -8.84 -16.07 0.45
C LYS A 186 -8.62 -15.18 1.68
N MET A 187 -9.03 -13.90 1.66
CA MET A 187 -8.80 -13.00 2.79
C MET A 187 -9.55 -13.44 4.04
N ASP A 188 -10.79 -13.90 3.87
CA ASP A 188 -11.66 -14.36 4.95
C ASP A 188 -12.68 -15.35 4.37
N PHE A 189 -12.84 -16.50 5.02
CA PHE A 189 -13.73 -17.58 4.56
C PHE A 189 -15.22 -17.20 4.59
N ARG A 190 -15.59 -16.10 5.28
CA ARG A 190 -16.95 -15.55 5.31
C ARG A 190 -17.29 -14.78 4.04
N VAL A 191 -16.30 -14.41 3.24
CA VAL A 191 -16.50 -13.56 2.05
C VAL A 191 -17.31 -14.32 1.00
N VAL A 192 -18.31 -13.63 0.45
CA VAL A 192 -19.13 -14.07 -0.67
C VAL A 192 -19.06 -13.01 -1.75
N ILE A 193 -18.65 -13.40 -2.94
CA ILE A 193 -18.72 -12.53 -4.12
C ILE A 193 -20.19 -12.46 -4.57
N LEU A 194 -20.71 -11.24 -4.66
CA LEU A 194 -22.05 -10.94 -5.14
C LEU A 194 -22.04 -10.70 -6.65
N GLU A 195 -21.12 -9.85 -7.11
CA GLU A 195 -20.98 -9.46 -8.51
C GLU A 195 -19.51 -9.11 -8.80
N SER A 196 -19.10 -9.22 -10.06
CA SER A 196 -17.80 -8.72 -10.49
C SER A 196 -17.90 -8.25 -11.94
N GLY A 197 -17.15 -7.21 -12.28
CA GLY A 197 -17.21 -6.66 -13.62
C GLY A 197 -16.27 -5.48 -13.82
N PHE A 198 -16.64 -4.59 -14.74
CA PHE A 198 -15.92 -3.36 -15.02
C PHE A 198 -16.86 -2.16 -14.85
N THR A 199 -16.35 -1.09 -14.26
CA THR A 199 -17.11 0.16 -14.13
C THR A 199 -17.39 0.74 -15.52
N LYS A 200 -18.56 1.35 -15.71
CA LYS A 200 -18.95 1.90 -17.02
C LYS A 200 -18.04 3.06 -17.45
N ASP A 201 -17.65 3.90 -16.48
CA ASP A 201 -16.96 5.16 -16.76
C ASP A 201 -15.44 4.99 -16.87
N THR A 202 -14.82 4.33 -15.89
CA THR A 202 -13.35 4.19 -15.85
C THR A 202 -12.84 2.90 -16.49
N ARG A 203 -13.74 1.93 -16.75
CA ARG A 203 -13.38 0.54 -17.11
C ARG A 203 -12.42 -0.10 -16.09
N ASP A 204 -12.44 0.38 -14.86
CA ASP A 204 -11.68 -0.24 -13.77
C ASP A 204 -12.42 -1.52 -13.33
N PRO A 205 -11.70 -2.62 -13.06
CA PRO A 205 -12.32 -3.83 -12.55
C PRO A 205 -12.88 -3.59 -11.14
N TYR A 206 -14.08 -4.10 -10.87
CA TYR A 206 -14.70 -4.05 -9.55
C TYR A 206 -15.17 -5.44 -9.10
N ILE A 207 -15.24 -5.61 -7.78
CA ILE A 207 -15.80 -6.80 -7.13
C ILE A 207 -16.74 -6.31 -6.03
N ASP A 208 -18.00 -6.74 -6.12
CA ASP A 208 -18.99 -6.57 -5.07
C ASP A 208 -19.00 -7.84 -4.21
N PHE A 209 -18.84 -7.69 -2.91
CA PHE A 209 -18.78 -8.81 -1.98
C PHE A 209 -19.43 -8.44 -0.64
N ALA A 210 -19.76 -9.45 0.14
CA ALA A 210 -20.29 -9.30 1.50
C ALA A 210 -19.78 -10.42 2.40
N PHE A 211 -20.00 -10.29 3.71
CA PHE A 211 -19.55 -11.26 4.70
C PHE A 211 -20.74 -12.08 5.23
N LYS A 212 -20.67 -13.41 5.17
CA LYS A 212 -21.64 -14.30 5.79
C LYS A 212 -21.57 -14.16 7.31
N ARG A 213 -22.72 -13.93 7.96
CA ARG A 213 -22.84 -14.03 9.41
C ARG A 213 -22.48 -15.44 9.86
N GLN A 214 -21.47 -15.59 10.71
CA GLN A 214 -21.21 -16.89 11.35
C GLN A 214 -22.41 -17.27 12.23
N ARG A 215 -22.97 -18.45 11.99
CA ARG A 215 -23.93 -19.06 12.89
C ARG A 215 -23.12 -19.64 14.06
N GLY A 216 -23.06 -18.89 15.15
CA GLY A 216 -22.49 -19.35 16.42
C GLY A 216 -23.32 -20.45 17.06
#